data_AF-A0A2A2CGT0-F1
#
_entry.id   AF-A0A2A2CGT0-F1
#
_cell.length_a   1.000
_cell.length_b   1.000
_cell.length_c   1.000
_cell.angle_alpha   90.00
_cell.angle_beta   90.00
_cell.angle_gamma   90.00
#
_symmetry.space_group_name_H-M   'P 1'
#
loop_
_entity.id
_entity.type
_entity.pdbx_description
1 polymer ?
#
loop_
_entity_poly.entity_id
_entity_poly.type
_entity_poly.pdbx_seq_one_letter_code
_entity_poly.pdbx_strand_id
1 'polypeptide(L)'
;MNRASLITLIHVAKRDLQLDRETYTSALLAATGKTSCRDMSPDELSRVLDVFKKRGFKVRQNPVNRALKPGTVTAKIRAIWKVMHRQGFIS
;
A
#
# COMPACT_ATOMS: atom_id res chain seq x y z
N MET A 1 -3.82 12.71 0.75
CA MET A 1 -4.52 11.47 0.31
C MET A 1 -5.83 11.89 -0.34
N ASN A 2 -6.13 11.50 -1.57
CA ASN A 2 -7.41 11.86 -2.21
C ASN A 2 -8.52 10.92 -1.69
N ARG A 3 -9.75 11.42 -1.57
CA ARG A 3 -10.94 10.65 -1.16
C ARG A 3 -11.12 9.37 -1.97
N ALA A 4 -10.94 9.45 -3.29
CA ALA A 4 -11.02 8.30 -4.18
C ALA A 4 -10.00 7.22 -3.79
N SER A 5 -8.78 7.61 -3.44
CA SER A 5 -7.71 6.69 -3.00
C SER A 5 -8.06 5.99 -1.68
N LEU A 6 -8.69 6.70 -0.73
CA LEU A 6 -9.14 6.12 0.54
C LEU A 6 -10.21 5.05 0.32
N ILE A 7 -11.20 5.32 -0.54
CA ILE A 7 -12.26 4.37 -0.89
C ILE A 7 -11.65 3.11 -1.54
N THR A 8 -10.71 3.30 -2.47
CA THR A 8 -10.01 2.17 -3.09
C THR A 8 -9.27 1.33 -2.06
N LEU A 9 -8.54 1.96 -1.12
CA LEU A 9 -7.85 1.23 -0.06
C LEU A 9 -8.80 0.48 0.86
N ILE A 10 -9.95 1.05 1.19
CA ILE A 10 -11.00 0.40 1.98
C ILE A 10 -11.52 -0.85 1.26
N HIS A 11 -11.76 -0.77 -0.05
CA HIS A 11 -12.17 -1.94 -0.83
C HIS A 11 -11.07 -3.00 -0.95
N VAL A 12 -9.80 -2.58 -1.04
CA VAL A 12 -8.66 -3.49 -0.99
C VAL A 12 -8.57 -4.16 0.38
N ALA A 13 -8.76 -3.41 1.48
CA ALA A 13 -8.77 -3.94 2.84
C ALA A 13 -9.88 -4.97 3.04
N LYS A 14 -11.09 -4.72 2.50
CA LYS A 14 -12.17 -5.71 2.50
C LYS A 14 -11.74 -7.04 1.86
N ARG A 15 -11.05 -6.97 0.72
CA ARG A 15 -10.58 -8.15 -0.01
C ARG A 15 -9.44 -8.87 0.74
N ASP A 16 -8.48 -8.12 1.26
CA ASP A 16 -7.29 -8.65 1.94
C ASP A 16 -7.66 -9.30 3.28
N LEU A 17 -8.63 -8.73 4.00
CA LEU A 17 -9.18 -9.28 5.25
C LEU A 17 -10.30 -10.31 5.03
N GLN A 18 -10.63 -10.64 3.77
CA GLN A 18 -11.69 -11.59 3.40
C GLN A 18 -13.04 -11.32 4.12
N LEU A 19 -13.41 -10.04 4.25
CA LEU A 19 -14.64 -9.67 4.94
C LEU A 19 -15.86 -9.88 4.04
N ASP A 20 -16.84 -10.61 4.56
CA ASP A 20 -18.14 -10.73 3.93
C ASP A 20 -18.88 -9.37 3.89
N ARG A 21 -19.89 -9.24 3.02
CA ARG A 21 -20.68 -8.02 2.86
C ARG A 21 -21.31 -7.56 4.18
N GLU A 22 -21.86 -8.48 4.95
CA GLU A 22 -22.47 -8.21 6.25
C GLU A 22 -21.42 -7.63 7.21
N THR A 23 -20.31 -8.35 7.38
CA THR A 23 -19.21 -7.97 8.29
C THR A 23 -18.58 -6.64 7.91
N TYR A 24 -18.42 -6.40 6.60
CA TYR A 24 -17.94 -5.14 6.07
C TYR A 24 -18.87 -3.98 6.42
N THR A 25 -20.18 -4.16 6.23
CA THR A 25 -21.19 -3.14 6.52
C THR A 25 -21.25 -2.86 8.02
N SER A 26 -21.21 -3.89 8.87
CA SER A 26 -21.14 -3.74 10.33
C SER A 26 -19.88 -3.02 10.78
N ALA A 27 -18.73 -3.29 10.14
CA ALA A 27 -17.49 -2.60 10.46
C ALA A 27 -17.52 -1.10 10.09
N LEU A 28 -18.14 -0.76 8.96
CA LEU A 28 -18.39 0.63 8.57
C LEU A 28 -19.33 1.32 9.55
N LEU A 29 -20.45 0.67 9.88
CA LEU A 29 -21.45 1.19 10.83
C LEU A 29 -20.83 1.42 12.22
N ALA A 30 -20.01 0.49 12.71
CA ALA A 30 -19.35 0.62 14.01
C ALA A 30 -18.30 1.76 14.03
N ALA A 31 -17.67 2.05 12.89
CA ALA A 31 -16.62 3.07 12.80
C ALA A 31 -17.17 4.48 12.56
N THR A 32 -18.27 4.62 11.81
CA THR A 32 -18.78 5.93 11.33
C THR A 32 -20.27 6.13 11.48
N GLY A 33 -21.04 5.09 11.84
CA GLY A 33 -22.50 5.14 11.86
C GLY A 33 -23.15 5.09 10.48
N LYS A 34 -22.37 4.88 9.40
CA LYS A 34 -22.85 4.85 8.01
C LYS A 34 -22.53 3.51 7.36
N THR A 35 -23.41 3.05 6.46
CA THR A 35 -23.28 1.77 5.77
C THR A 35 -22.53 1.86 4.44
N SER A 36 -22.25 3.08 3.96
CA SER A 36 -21.74 3.33 2.61
C SER A 36 -20.58 4.33 2.63
N CYS A 37 -19.49 3.97 1.95
CA CYS A 37 -18.32 4.85 1.77
C CYS A 37 -18.63 6.10 0.93
N ARG A 38 -19.75 6.11 0.18
CA ARG A 38 -20.17 7.27 -0.63
C ARG A 38 -20.67 8.42 0.23
N ASP A 39 -21.22 8.13 1.39
CA ASP A 39 -21.82 9.11 2.30
C ASP A 39 -20.82 9.57 3.38
N MET A 40 -19.59 9.06 3.32
CA MET A 40 -18.53 9.34 4.28
C MET A 40 -17.65 10.53 3.87
N SER A 41 -17.29 11.33 4.86
CA SER A 41 -16.28 12.40 4.74
C SER A 41 -14.86 11.80 4.67
N PRO A 42 -13.85 12.56 4.22
CA PRO A 42 -12.46 12.11 4.18
C PRO A 42 -11.92 11.67 5.55
N ASP A 43 -12.33 12.34 6.63
CA ASP A 43 -11.95 12.00 8.01
C ASP A 43 -12.57 10.68 8.45
N GLU A 44 -13.85 10.46 8.14
CA GLU A 44 -14.56 9.21 8.43
C GLU A 44 -13.92 8.03 7.68
N LEU A 45 -13.58 8.21 6.39
CA LEU A 45 -12.87 7.21 5.60
C LEU A 45 -11.49 6.88 6.18
N SER A 46 -10.77 7.88 6.68
CA SER A 46 -9.47 7.68 7.33
C SER A 46 -9.61 6.86 8.62
N ARG A 47 -10.64 7.15 9.42
CA ARG A 47 -10.95 6.41 10.65
C ARG A 47 -11.31 4.94 10.37
N VAL A 48 -12.11 4.68 9.34
CA VAL A 48 -12.41 3.30 8.87
C VAL A 48 -11.12 2.57 8.49
N LEU A 49 -10.25 3.24 7.72
CA LEU A 49 -8.99 2.65 7.29
C LEU A 49 -8.10 2.28 8.48
N ASP A 50 -8.06 3.11 9.53
CA ASP A 50 -7.32 2.80 10.76
C ASP A 50 -7.92 1.64 11.55
N VAL A 51 -9.24 1.49 11.56
CA VAL A 51 -9.89 0.28 12.12
C VAL A 51 -9.44 -0.97 11.36
N PHE A 52 -9.39 -0.91 10.03
CA PHE A 52 -8.90 -2.04 9.25
C PHE A 52 -7.41 -2.32 9.46
N LYS A 53 -6.57 -1.28 9.62
CA LYS A 53 -5.17 -1.48 9.99
C LYS A 53 -5.03 -2.19 11.34
N LYS A 54 -5.82 -1.80 12.34
CA LYS A 54 -5.84 -2.48 13.65
C LYS A 54 -6.29 -3.94 13.54
N ARG A 55 -7.17 -4.26 12.59
CA ARG A 55 -7.59 -5.64 12.28
C ARG A 55 -6.58 -6.43 11.44
N GLY A 56 -5.42 -5.84 11.10
CA GLY A 56 -4.34 -6.54 10.40
C GLY A 56 -4.12 -6.09 8.96
N PHE A 57 -4.89 -5.12 8.44
CA PHE A 57 -4.67 -4.60 7.10
C PHE A 57 -3.35 -3.83 7.01
N LYS A 58 -2.46 -4.25 6.11
CA LYS A 58 -1.20 -3.55 5.84
C LYS A 58 -1.29 -2.89 4.47
N VAL A 59 -1.18 -1.56 4.44
CA VAL A 59 -1.11 -0.81 3.18
C VAL A 59 0.19 -1.17 2.48
N ARG A 60 0.11 -2.03 1.46
CA ARG A 60 1.26 -2.34 0.62
C ARG A 60 1.61 -1.08 -0.18
N GLN A 61 2.74 -0.49 0.16
CA GLN A 61 3.37 0.49 -0.72
C GLN A 61 3.88 -0.30 -1.92
N ASN A 62 3.46 0.06 -3.14
CA ASN A 62 4.11 -0.47 -4.31
C ASN A 62 5.61 -0.17 -4.17
N PRO A 63 6.50 -1.16 -4.37
CA PRO A 63 7.92 -0.89 -4.39
C PRO A 63 8.13 0.19 -5.46
N VAL A 64 8.51 1.39 -5.02
CA VAL A 64 8.92 2.45 -5.93
C VAL A 64 10.00 1.80 -6.79
N ASN A 65 9.73 1.68 -8.09
CA ASN A 65 10.60 0.99 -9.01
C ASN A 65 11.89 1.80 -9.12
N ARG A 66 12.81 1.56 -8.18
CA ARG A 66 14.06 2.30 -8.00
C ARG A 66 14.96 2.16 -9.24
N ALA A 67 14.62 1.21 -10.11
CA ALA A 67 15.21 0.99 -11.43
C ALA A 67 15.00 2.14 -12.43
N LEU A 68 14.06 3.08 -12.19
CA LEU A 68 13.79 4.18 -13.12
C LEU A 68 14.62 5.45 -12.86
N LYS A 69 15.50 5.47 -11.85
CA LYS A 69 16.48 6.56 -11.76
C LYS A 69 17.56 6.31 -12.83
N PRO A 70 17.84 7.25 -13.75
CA PRO A 70 18.96 7.09 -14.66
C PRO A 70 20.21 6.80 -13.82
N GLY A 71 20.81 5.64 -14.06
CA GLY A 71 21.92 5.15 -13.25
C GLY A 71 23.05 6.18 -13.28
N THR A 72 23.43 6.69 -12.11
CA THR A 72 24.58 7.58 -11.98
C THR A 72 25.83 6.88 -12.50
N VAL A 73 26.84 7.63 -12.94
CA VAL A 73 28.14 7.05 -13.37
C VAL A 73 28.68 6.11 -12.28
N THR A 74 28.56 6.49 -11.01
CA THR A 74 28.91 5.64 -9.86
C THR A 74 28.13 4.32 -9.81
N ALA A 75 26.84 4.33 -10.13
CA ALA A 75 26.04 3.10 -10.18
C ALA A 75 26.50 2.16 -11.31
N LYS A 76 26.89 2.73 -12.47
CA LYS A 76 27.47 1.96 -13.58
C LYS A 76 28.82 1.35 -13.20
N ILE A 77 29.72 2.15 -12.61
CA ILE A 77 31.02 1.66 -12.11
C ILE A 77 30.83 0.51 -11.11
N ARG A 78 29.92 0.66 -10.14
CA ARG A 78 29.61 -0.40 -9.17
C ARG A 78 29.04 -1.66 -9.82
N ALA A 79 28.22 -1.51 -10.86
CA ALA A 79 27.69 -2.66 -11.60
C ALA A 79 28.82 -3.41 -12.31
N ILE A 80 29.73 -2.69 -12.98
CA ILE A 80 30.91 -3.26 -13.65
C ILE A 80 31.82 -3.95 -12.62
N TRP A 81 32.12 -3.30 -11.50
CA TRP A 81 32.94 -3.89 -10.43
C TRP A 81 32.34 -5.20 -9.91
N LYS A 82 31.02 -5.25 -9.67
CA LYS A 82 30.34 -6.50 -9.26
C LYS A 82 30.49 -7.60 -10.31
N VAL A 83 30.42 -7.26 -11.60
CA VAL A 83 30.62 -8.21 -12.70
C VAL A 83 32.07 -8.73 -12.70
N MET A 84 33.05 -7.83 -12.58
CA MET A 84 34.47 -8.17 -12.55
C MET A 84 34.81 -9.08 -11.36
N HIS A 85 34.26 -8.81 -10.17
CA HIS A 85 34.44 -9.68 -9.01
C HIS A 85 33.84 -11.07 -9.22
N ARG A 86 32.63 -11.16 -9.78
CA ARG A 86 32.02 -12.48 -10.11
C ARG A 86 32.83 -13.26 -11.14
N GLN A 87 33.50 -12.55 -12.04
CA GLN A 87 34.39 -13.13 -13.05
C GLN A 87 35.79 -13.42 -12.50
N GLY A 88 36.08 -13.06 -11.24
CA GLY A 88 37.37 -13.31 -10.61
C GLY A 88 38.51 -12.37 -11.03
N PHE A 89 38.22 -11.29 -11.76
CA PHE A 89 39.23 -10.30 -12.14
C PHE A 89 39.75 -9.48 -10.95
N ILE A 90 38.92 -9.37 -9.91
CA ILE A 90 39.19 -8.63 -8.68
C ILE A 90 38.67 -9.46 -7.50
N SER A 91 39.44 -9.51 -6.40
CA SER A 91 39.07 -10.19 -5.15
C SER A 91 38.20 -9.35 -4.24
#